data_AF-A0A6J0C0A4-F1
#
_entry.id   AF-A0A6J0C0A4-F1
#
_cell.length_a   1.000
_cell.length_b   1.000
_cell.length_c   1.000
_cell.angle_alpha   90.00
_cell.angle_beta   90.00
_cell.angle_gamma   90.00
#
_symmetry.space_group_name_H-M   'P 1'
#
loop_
_entity.id
_entity.type
_entity.pdbx_description
1 polymer ?
#
loop_
_entity_poly.entity_id
_entity_poly.type
_entity_poly.pdbx_seq_one_letter_code
_entity_poly.pdbx_strand_id
1 'polypeptide(L)'
;MLSSRLATGLKEVPKVLKRNIGILAPALQKASDPIQQLFVDKIREYKSKNTGSKTLVDASPETIKELQSELEKAAKHAGGGGGVDLTQFPQFKFDEPKVDPINMQTQ
;
A
#
# COMPACT_ATOMS: atom_id res chain seq x y z
N MET A 1 36.36 -40.87 35.33
CA MET A 1 35.08 -40.12 35.31
C MET A 1 35.07 -38.92 34.35
N LEU A 2 36.20 -38.29 34.04
CA LEU A 2 36.28 -37.20 33.04
C LEU A 2 35.97 -37.63 31.60
N SER A 3 36.43 -38.82 31.18
CA SER A 3 36.29 -39.30 29.80
C SER A 3 34.83 -39.58 29.39
N SER A 4 34.00 -40.01 30.34
CA SER A 4 32.57 -40.24 30.11
C SER A 4 31.81 -38.93 29.91
N ARG A 5 32.17 -37.86 30.62
CA ARG A 5 31.58 -36.52 30.44
C ARG A 5 31.94 -35.91 29.08
N LEU A 6 33.18 -36.10 28.61
CA LEU A 6 33.61 -35.63 27.30
C LEU A 6 32.87 -36.35 26.16
N ALA A 7 32.73 -37.68 26.25
CA ALA A 7 32.04 -38.50 25.27
C ALA A 7 30.52 -38.23 25.23
N THR A 8 29.92 -37.91 26.38
CA THR A 8 28.49 -37.53 26.46
C THR A 8 28.27 -36.14 25.85
N GLY A 9 29.21 -35.20 26.08
CA GLY A 9 29.20 -33.88 25.46
C GLY A 9 29.25 -33.93 23.92
N LEU A 10 30.10 -34.79 23.34
CA LEU A 10 30.19 -34.96 21.88
C LEU A 10 28.88 -35.44 21.24
N LYS A 11 28.11 -36.29 21.94
CA LYS A 11 26.83 -36.81 21.42
C LYS A 11 25.73 -35.76 21.40
N GLU A 12 25.82 -34.73 22.25
CA GLU A 12 24.85 -33.64 22.31
C GLU A 12 25.16 -32.50 21.33
N VAL A 13 26.39 -32.44 20.77
CA VAL A 13 26.81 -31.41 19.80
C VAL A 13 25.87 -31.30 18.59
N PRO A 14 25.46 -32.39 17.91
CA PRO A 14 24.53 -32.30 16.78
C PRO A 14 23.16 -31.76 17.19
N LYS A 15 22.72 -32.04 18.43
CA LYS A 15 21.42 -31.60 18.97
C LYS A 15 21.43 -30.11 19.29
N VAL A 16 22.52 -29.61 19.87
CA VAL A 16 22.73 -28.17 20.14
C VAL A 16 22.84 -27.40 18.83
N LEU A 17 23.59 -27.90 17.85
CA LEU A 17 23.73 -27.26 16.54
C LEU A 17 22.41 -27.22 15.76
N LYS A 18 21.63 -28.31 15.73
CA LYS A 18 20.38 -28.37 14.94
C LYS A 18 19.20 -27.61 15.55
N ARG A 19 19.13 -27.47 16.88
CA ARG A 19 17.96 -26.88 17.57
C ARG A 19 18.18 -25.44 18.04
N ASN A 20 19.42 -24.97 18.09
CA ASN A 20 19.72 -23.62 18.54
C ASN A 20 19.85 -22.66 17.33
N ILE A 21 18.71 -22.14 16.89
CA ILE A 21 18.60 -21.24 15.72
C ILE A 21 19.49 -19.99 15.88
N GLY A 22 19.70 -19.53 17.12
CA GLY A 22 20.57 -18.38 17.42
C GLY A 22 22.06 -18.62 17.12
N ILE A 23 22.55 -19.86 17.23
CA ILE A 23 23.93 -20.22 16.91
C ILE A 23 24.12 -20.37 15.39
N LEU A 24 23.09 -20.84 14.68
CA LEU A 24 23.11 -20.99 13.22
C LEU A 24 22.84 -19.68 12.46
N ALA A 25 22.19 -18.69 13.09
CA ALA A 25 21.81 -17.44 12.45
C ALA A 25 22.97 -16.69 11.77
N PRO A 26 24.18 -16.56 12.36
CA PRO A 26 25.34 -15.95 11.69
C PRO A 26 25.83 -16.77 10.48
N ALA A 27 25.78 -18.10 10.56
CA ALA A 27 26.20 -19.00 9.49
C ALA A 27 25.19 -19.05 8.31
N LEU A 28 23.91 -18.79 8.60
CA LEU A 28 22.82 -18.75 7.62
C LEU A 28 22.47 -17.34 7.15
N GLN A 29 23.31 -16.33 7.42
CA GLN A 29 23.08 -14.95 6.94
C GLN A 29 23.03 -14.84 5.42
N LYS A 30 23.70 -15.76 4.72
CA LYS A 30 23.67 -15.81 3.26
C LYS A 30 22.58 -16.78 2.81
N ALA A 31 21.72 -16.31 1.92
CA ALA A 31 20.80 -17.17 1.20
C ALA A 31 21.64 -18.16 0.38
N SER A 32 21.57 -19.44 0.74
CA SER A 32 22.32 -20.50 0.04
C SER A 32 21.64 -20.92 -1.27
N ASP A 33 20.34 -20.68 -1.37
CA ASP A 33 19.52 -20.97 -2.55
C ASP A 33 19.35 -19.68 -3.38
N PRO A 34 19.61 -19.73 -4.70
CA PRO A 34 19.30 -18.64 -5.63
C PRO A 34 17.90 -18.02 -5.47
N ILE A 35 16.87 -18.82 -5.16
CA ILE A 35 15.49 -18.30 -4.99
C ILE A 35 15.39 -17.43 -3.73
N GLN A 36 16.01 -17.88 -2.63
CA GLN A 36 16.04 -17.11 -1.38
C GLN A 36 16.80 -15.79 -1.56
N GLN A 37 17.87 -15.81 -2.36
CA GLN A 37 18.64 -14.62 -2.68
C GLN A 37 17.77 -13.61 -3.46
N LEU A 38 17.05 -14.07 -4.49
CA LEU A 38 16.10 -13.24 -5.24
C LEU A 38 15.02 -12.62 -4.35
N PHE A 39 14.47 -13.38 -3.41
CA PHE A 39 13.48 -12.87 -2.47
C PHE A 39 14.04 -11.74 -1.60
N VAL A 40 15.23 -11.93 -1.03
CA VAL A 40 15.91 -10.92 -0.22
C VAL A 40 16.23 -9.68 -1.05
N ASP A 41 16.68 -9.86 -2.29
CA ASP A 41 16.99 -8.75 -3.18
C ASP A 41 15.73 -7.96 -3.55
N LYS A 42 14.58 -8.63 -3.75
CA LYS A 42 13.29 -7.96 -3.97
C LYS A 42 12.79 -7.20 -2.75
N ILE A 43 13.01 -7.71 -1.54
CA ILE A 43 12.70 -6.96 -0.31
C ILE A 43 13.57 -5.69 -0.22
N ARG A 44 14.87 -5.80 -0.53
CA ARG A 44 15.80 -4.66 -0.50
C ARG A 44 15.44 -3.62 -1.56
N GLU A 45 15.10 -4.05 -2.76
CA GLU A 45 14.63 -3.19 -3.85
C GLU A 45 13.33 -2.46 -3.47
N TYR A 46 12.37 -3.17 -2.88
CA TYR A 46 11.16 -2.52 -2.37
C TYR A 46 11.48 -1.51 -1.27
N LYS A 47 12.32 -1.89 -0.30
CA LYS A 47 12.71 -1.00 0.80
C LYS A 47 13.31 0.30 0.30
N SER A 48 14.21 0.25 -0.69
CA SER A 48 14.82 1.47 -1.26
C SER A 48 13.78 2.36 -1.96
N LYS A 49 12.86 1.76 -2.72
CA LYS A 49 11.77 2.47 -3.42
C LYS A 49 10.73 3.05 -2.47
N ASN A 50 10.49 2.42 -1.32
CA ASN A 50 9.49 2.84 -0.33
C ASN A 50 9.92 4.07 0.49
N THR A 51 11.23 4.28 0.68
CA THR A 51 11.75 5.34 1.58
C THR A 51 11.66 6.78 1.03
N GLY A 52 11.22 7.00 -0.21
CA GLY A 52 11.63 8.20 -0.93
C GLY A 52 10.56 9.16 -1.46
N SER A 53 9.27 8.83 -1.50
CA SER A 53 8.39 9.58 -2.40
C SER A 53 6.99 9.87 -1.87
N LYS A 54 6.67 11.16 -1.76
CA LYS A 54 5.28 11.67 -1.70
C LYS A 54 4.56 11.54 -3.06
N THR A 55 5.30 11.18 -4.11
CA THR A 55 4.81 11.03 -5.47
C THR A 55 4.94 9.58 -5.93
N LEU A 56 4.34 9.26 -7.09
CA LEU A 56 4.44 7.92 -7.66
C LEU A 56 5.90 7.53 -7.94
N VAL A 57 6.31 6.35 -7.48
CA VAL A 57 7.66 5.79 -7.68
C VAL A 57 7.91 5.62 -9.18
N ASP A 58 9.04 6.12 -9.66
CA ASP A 58 9.50 6.00 -11.06
C ASP A 58 8.46 6.44 -12.12
N ALA A 59 7.53 7.34 -11.76
CA ALA A 59 6.49 7.79 -12.69
C ALA A 59 7.03 8.69 -13.79
N SER A 60 6.64 8.40 -15.04
CA SER A 60 6.95 9.26 -16.18
C SER A 60 6.08 10.51 -16.17
N PRO A 61 6.49 11.59 -16.86
CA PRO A 61 5.66 12.77 -17.05
C PRO A 61 4.32 12.46 -17.74
N GLU A 62 4.26 11.42 -18.57
CA GLU A 62 3.04 10.97 -19.25
C GLU A 62 2.05 10.36 -18.26
N THR A 63 2.53 9.48 -17.37
CA THR A 63 1.69 8.85 -16.33
C THR A 63 1.12 9.89 -15.36
N ILE A 64 1.90 10.93 -15.02
CA ILE A 64 1.42 12.02 -14.16
C ILE A 64 0.31 12.83 -14.87
N LYS A 65 0.47 13.09 -16.17
CA LYS A 65 -0.56 13.79 -16.97
C LYS A 65 -1.83 12.96 -17.10
N GLU A 66 -1.69 11.65 -17.33
CA GLU A 66 -2.83 10.73 -17.39
C GLU A 66 -3.58 10.71 -16.05
N LEU A 67 -2.86 10.59 -14.93
CA LEU A 67 -3.45 10.66 -13.60
C LEU A 67 -4.24 11.97 -13.39
N GLN A 68 -3.67 13.12 -13.78
CA GLN A 68 -4.36 14.41 -13.67
C GLN A 68 -5.62 14.46 -14.54
N SER A 69 -5.56 13.93 -15.77
CA SER A 69 -6.71 13.87 -16.67
C SER A 69 -7.83 12.98 -16.12
N GLU A 70 -7.48 11.81 -15.58
CA GLU A 70 -8.45 10.90 -14.96
C GLU A 70 -9.09 11.49 -13.70
N LEU A 71 -8.30 12.18 -12.86
CA LEU A 71 -8.83 12.90 -11.69
C LEU A 71 -9.78 14.03 -12.11
N GLU A 72 -9.48 14.76 -13.18
CA GLU A 72 -10.37 15.82 -13.67
C GLU A 72 -11.69 15.25 -14.21
N LYS A 73 -11.64 14.15 -14.96
CA LYS A 73 -12.85 13.45 -15.43
C LYS A 73 -13.69 12.98 -14.25
N ALA A 74 -13.08 12.34 -13.26
CA ALA A 74 -13.76 11.87 -12.05
C ALA A 74 -14.41 13.04 -11.27
N ALA A 75 -13.70 14.16 -11.12
CA ALA A 75 -14.22 15.34 -10.47
C ALA A 75 -15.46 15.90 -11.19
N LYS A 76 -15.42 15.97 -12.53
CA LYS A 76 -16.58 16.39 -13.34
C LYS A 76 -17.79 15.46 -13.17
N HIS A 77 -17.56 14.15 -13.15
CA HIS A 77 -18.64 13.17 -12.93
C HIS A 77 -19.28 13.28 -11.54
N ALA A 78 -18.49 13.65 -10.53
CA ALA A 78 -18.97 13.84 -9.16
C ALA A 78 -19.69 15.18 -8.93
N GLY A 79 -19.95 15.97 -9.99
CA GLY A 79 -20.54 17.31 -9.87
C GLY A 79 -19.56 18.38 -9.40
N GLY A 80 -18.26 18.05 -9.35
CA GLY A 80 -17.17 19.00 -9.17
C GLY A 80 -16.70 19.61 -10.49
N GLY A 81 -15.58 20.33 -10.44
CA GLY A 81 -14.98 20.99 -11.60
C GLY A 81 -14.30 22.30 -11.22
N GLY A 82 -13.94 23.11 -12.22
CA GLY A 82 -13.29 24.40 -11.99
C GLY A 82 -14.13 25.31 -11.10
N GLY A 83 -13.63 25.59 -9.90
CA GLY A 83 -14.28 26.49 -8.92
C GLY A 83 -15.30 25.84 -7.98
N VAL A 84 -15.55 24.52 -8.08
CA VAL A 84 -16.45 23.80 -7.17
C VAL A 84 -15.64 23.14 -6.06
N ASP A 85 -15.85 23.57 -4.82
CA ASP A 85 -15.24 22.94 -3.65
C ASP A 85 -16.02 21.68 -3.27
N LEU A 86 -15.44 20.51 -3.59
CA LEU A 86 -15.99 19.20 -3.26
C LEU A 86 -16.00 18.88 -1.75
N THR A 87 -15.32 19.69 -0.92
CA THR A 87 -15.34 19.52 0.54
C THR A 87 -16.55 20.18 1.20
N GLN A 88 -17.20 21.11 0.49
CA GLN A 88 -18.39 21.81 0.97
C GLN A 88 -19.65 21.15 0.45
N PHE A 89 -20.61 20.95 1.35
CA PHE A 89 -21.92 20.44 0.96
C PHE A 89 -22.70 21.52 0.19
N PRO A 90 -23.45 21.17 -0.87
CA PRO A 90 -24.20 22.13 -1.66
C PRO A 90 -25.29 22.82 -0.82
N GLN A 91 -25.44 24.12 -1.04
CA GLN A 91 -26.51 24.89 -0.43
C GLN A 91 -27.75 24.87 -1.34
N PHE A 92 -28.84 24.27 -0.86
CA PHE A 92 -30.08 24.20 -1.61
C PHE A 92 -30.92 25.46 -1.37
N LYS A 93 -31.38 26.07 -2.46
CA LYS A 93 -32.43 27.10 -2.44
C LYS A 93 -33.62 26.55 -3.22
N PHE A 94 -34.79 26.58 -2.60
CA PHE A 94 -36.03 26.13 -3.21
C PHE A 94 -36.90 27.36 -3.44
N ASP A 95 -37.09 27.72 -4.71
CA ASP A 95 -38.01 28.80 -5.08
C ASP A 95 -39.45 28.27 -5.04
N GLU A 96 -40.39 29.13 -4.64
CA GLU A 96 -41.80 28.74 -4.60
C GLU A 96 -42.34 28.44 -6.00
N PRO A 97 -43.07 27.32 -6.19
CA PRO A 97 -43.66 27.01 -7.48
C PRO A 97 -44.74 28.04 -7.83
N LYS A 98 -44.62 28.66 -9.00
CA LYS A 98 -45.67 29.53 -9.53
C LYS A 98 -46.85 28.66 -9.96
N VAL A 99 -47.97 28.80 -9.25
CA VAL A 99 -49.22 28.12 -9.58
C VAL A 99 -49.98 28.99 -10.59
N ASP A 100 -50.21 28.46 -11.79
CA ASP A 100 -51.06 29.12 -12.78
C ASP A 100 -52.53 29.08 -12.31
N PRO A 101 -53.29 30.18 -12.44
CA PRO A 101 -54.68 30.24 -11.99
C PRO A 101 -55.55 29.26 -12.80
N ILE A 102 -56.35 28.46 -12.09
CA ILE A 102 -57.34 27.56 -12.69
C ILE A 102 -58.47 28.43 -13.26
N ASN A 103 -58.62 28.46 -14.59
CA ASN A 103 -59.76 29.09 -15.27
C ASN A 103 -61.05 28.30 -15.00
N MET A 104 -61.66 28.52 -13.83
CA MET A 104 -63.02 28.08 -13.54
C MET A 104 -63.98 29.01 -14.29
N GLN A 105 -64.30 28.69 -15.54
CA GLN A 105 -65.43 29.31 -16.24
C GLN A 105 -66.71 28.96 -15.47
N THR A 106 -67.19 29.92 -14.68
CA THR A 106 -68.47 29.80 -13.98
C THR A 106 -69.56 30.10 -15.01
N GLN A 107 -70.37 29.09 -15.32
CA GLN A 107 -71.55 29.19 -16.20
C GLN A 107 -72.62 30.11 -15.60
#